data_AF-A0A448ZR75-F1
#
_entry.id   AF-A0A448ZR75-F1
#
_cell.length_a   1.000
_cell.length_b   1.000
_cell.length_c   1.000
_cell.angle_alpha   90.00
_cell.angle_beta   90.00
_cell.angle_gamma   90.00
#
_symmetry.space_group_name_H-M   'P 1'
#
loop_
_entity.id
_entity.type
_entity.pdbx_description
1 polymer ?
#
loop_
_entity_poly.entity_id
_entity_poly.type
_entity_poly.pdbx_seq_one_letter_code
_entity_poly.pdbx_strand_id
1 'polypeptide(L)'
;MGSASHHLFPAALCASARSAGGWATVALVLLLAASHAICWLPLQLVYGLPPVGNHAGPSSVCLPGGGFSGFWFHLGYLHSLEERQREHQRGHQADPVLLHDYDYYCFSAGCLSILSAFLNRSLDEVYGAALAAQNAWKDGTHSRFDIVDHFFDSLVPPEEEFEALLHGSGGNGNATAPHDANFLPRLKILVTTSSEGLSVMESRNRDELRENIRRTTWVPYLTGWGMLVDAGGSSNNNNNKSSNDVYYLDGGFSRVLHPACGASWDLPFVWETLVHTFSPGLTRGQVESLWARGYGHGGYDLPPVPRGRAKATATTAARAPNTTSAAQGERRGSD
;
A
#
# COMPACT_ATOMS: atom_id res chain seq x y z
N MET A 1 -59.46 -49.41 -24.18
CA MET A 1 -60.33 -49.06 -23.03
C MET A 1 -59.71 -47.82 -22.42
N GLY A 2 -60.18 -46.61 -22.80
CA GLY A 2 -60.96 -45.72 -21.94
C GLY A 2 -60.01 -44.93 -21.03
N SER A 3 -59.88 -43.61 -21.05
CA SER A 3 -60.89 -42.57 -21.14
C SER A 3 -60.23 -41.26 -21.61
N ALA A 4 -60.99 -40.46 -22.37
CA ALA A 4 -60.62 -39.12 -22.82
C ALA A 4 -61.06 -38.07 -21.80
N SER A 5 -60.23 -37.05 -21.59
CA SER A 5 -60.64 -35.79 -20.97
C SER A 5 -60.13 -34.63 -21.81
N HIS A 6 -61.07 -33.98 -22.48
CA HIS A 6 -60.92 -32.73 -23.20
C HIS A 6 -60.76 -31.58 -22.20
N HIS A 7 -59.75 -30.73 -22.40
CA HIS A 7 -59.79 -29.36 -21.90
C HIS A 7 -59.45 -28.37 -23.01
N LEU A 8 -60.33 -27.38 -23.10
CA LEU A 8 -60.40 -26.32 -24.09
C LEU A 8 -59.21 -25.36 -23.95
N PHE A 9 -58.55 -25.06 -25.06
CA PHE A 9 -57.68 -23.91 -25.19
C PHE A 9 -58.53 -22.66 -25.49
N PRO A 10 -58.42 -21.58 -24.70
CA PRO A 10 -58.90 -20.29 -25.15
C PRO A 10 -57.81 -19.61 -25.98
N ALA A 11 -58.14 -19.34 -27.23
CA ALA A 11 -57.53 -18.28 -28.01
C ALA A 11 -57.89 -16.93 -27.38
N ALA A 12 -56.88 -16.12 -27.08
CA ALA A 12 -56.87 -14.65 -27.14
C ALA A 12 -55.82 -14.14 -26.14
N LEU A 13 -54.70 -13.61 -26.65
CA LEU A 13 -53.93 -12.55 -26.01
C LEU A 13 -52.98 -11.94 -27.07
N CYS A 14 -53.57 -11.36 -28.11
CA CYS A 14 -52.94 -10.28 -28.86
C CYS A 14 -53.37 -8.97 -28.19
N ALA A 15 -52.57 -8.47 -27.26
CA ALA A 15 -52.78 -7.15 -26.68
C ALA A 15 -51.44 -6.45 -26.37
N SER A 16 -51.16 -5.45 -27.20
CA SER A 16 -50.48 -4.19 -26.84
C SER A 16 -49.08 -4.24 -26.23
N ALA A 17 -48.09 -4.54 -27.07
CA ALA A 17 -46.72 -4.05 -26.88
C ALA A 17 -46.61 -2.58 -27.32
N ARG A 18 -47.17 -1.65 -26.55
CA ARG A 18 -46.94 -0.21 -26.75
C ARG A 18 -46.77 0.47 -25.39
N SER A 19 -45.63 1.17 -25.26
CA SER A 19 -45.28 2.20 -24.25
C SER A 19 -44.61 1.82 -22.92
N ALA A 20 -43.99 0.65 -22.77
CA ALA A 20 -43.09 0.39 -21.62
C ALA A 20 -41.59 0.71 -21.89
N GLY A 21 -41.23 1.04 -23.14
CA GLY A 21 -39.82 1.17 -23.55
C GLY A 21 -39.08 2.42 -23.07
N GLY A 22 -39.80 3.49 -22.72
CA GLY A 22 -39.18 4.77 -22.34
C GLY A 22 -38.59 4.79 -20.92
N TRP A 23 -39.28 4.19 -19.94
CA TRP A 23 -38.84 4.24 -18.55
C TRP A 23 -37.61 3.37 -18.28
N ALA A 24 -37.50 2.21 -18.95
CA ALA A 24 -36.33 1.34 -18.83
C ALA A 24 -35.06 1.96 -19.43
N THR A 25 -35.18 2.67 -20.56
CA THR A 25 -34.04 3.38 -21.16
C THR A 25 -33.63 4.59 -20.32
N VAL A 26 -34.59 5.35 -19.79
CA VAL A 26 -34.30 6.48 -18.88
C VAL A 26 -33.63 5.99 -17.59
N ALA A 27 -34.09 4.88 -17.00
CA ALA A 27 -33.48 4.31 -15.80
C ALA A 27 -32.05 3.80 -16.06
N LEU A 28 -31.80 3.13 -17.19
CA LEU A 28 -30.46 2.68 -17.56
C LEU A 28 -29.51 3.85 -17.81
N VAL A 29 -29.96 4.90 -18.50
CA VAL A 29 -29.16 6.10 -18.76
C VAL A 29 -28.88 6.85 -17.46
N LEU A 30 -29.84 6.95 -16.54
CA LEU A 30 -29.62 7.56 -15.22
C LEU A 30 -28.68 6.72 -14.34
N LEU A 31 -28.76 5.39 -14.38
CA LEU A 31 -27.81 4.52 -13.69
C LEU A 31 -26.41 4.60 -14.28
N LEU A 32 -26.28 4.69 -15.61
CA LEU A 32 -25.00 4.88 -16.29
C LEU A 32 -24.44 6.29 -16.05
N ALA A 33 -25.28 7.33 -16.01
CA ALA A 33 -24.88 8.70 -15.72
C ALA A 33 -24.55 8.88 -14.23
N ALA A 34 -25.28 8.24 -13.33
CA ALA A 34 -24.97 8.19 -11.91
C ALA A 34 -23.70 7.39 -11.66
N SER A 35 -23.50 6.24 -12.33
CA SER A 35 -22.22 5.53 -12.27
C SER A 35 -21.10 6.35 -12.88
N HIS A 36 -21.34 7.08 -13.98
CA HIS A 36 -20.35 8.00 -14.54
C HIS A 36 -20.02 9.13 -13.58
N ALA A 37 -21.02 9.78 -12.96
CA ALA A 37 -20.82 10.87 -12.01
C ALA A 37 -20.17 10.38 -10.71
N ILE A 38 -20.57 9.21 -10.19
CA ILE A 38 -19.97 8.57 -9.01
C ILE A 38 -18.57 8.04 -9.32
N CYS A 39 -18.27 7.66 -10.56
CA CYS A 39 -16.90 7.35 -10.98
C CYS A 39 -16.08 8.61 -11.26
N TRP A 40 -16.67 9.71 -11.77
CA TRP A 40 -15.93 10.91 -12.17
C TRP A 40 -15.72 11.94 -11.06
N LEU A 41 -16.64 12.05 -10.08
CA LEU A 41 -16.45 12.89 -8.90
C LEU A 41 -15.18 12.52 -8.11
N PRO A 42 -14.91 11.23 -7.80
CA PRO A 42 -13.65 10.86 -7.18
C PRO A 42 -12.48 11.04 -8.15
N LEU A 43 -12.64 10.93 -9.47
CA LEU A 43 -11.54 11.21 -10.41
C LEU A 43 -11.06 12.67 -10.29
N GLN A 44 -11.93 13.68 -10.33
CA GLN A 44 -11.44 15.08 -10.23
C GLN A 44 -10.86 15.42 -8.85
N LEU A 45 -11.39 14.82 -7.78
CA LEU A 45 -10.82 14.88 -6.43
C LEU A 45 -9.53 14.06 -6.28
N VAL A 46 -9.26 13.07 -7.14
CA VAL A 46 -8.06 12.22 -7.16
C VAL A 46 -6.96 12.78 -8.09
N TYR A 47 -7.28 13.74 -8.98
CA TYR A 47 -6.33 14.22 -10.00
C TYR A 47 -6.06 15.73 -10.01
N GLY A 48 -6.72 16.55 -9.18
CA GLY A 48 -6.78 18.00 -9.42
C GLY A 48 -6.24 18.95 -8.35
N LEU A 49 -6.00 18.51 -7.12
CA LEU A 49 -5.51 19.42 -6.08
C LEU A 49 -3.99 19.28 -5.94
N PRO A 50 -3.22 20.40 -6.01
CA PRO A 50 -1.79 20.34 -5.74
C PRO A 50 -1.59 19.80 -4.32
N PRO A 51 -0.58 18.93 -4.10
CA PRO A 51 -0.31 18.30 -2.82
C PRO A 51 -0.22 19.37 -1.72
N VAL A 52 -1.14 19.32 -0.76
CA VAL A 52 -1.26 20.32 0.31
C VAL A 52 -0.32 19.92 1.44
N GLY A 53 0.89 20.45 1.42
CA GLY A 53 1.76 20.50 2.59
C GLY A 53 2.93 19.50 2.58
N ASN A 54 4.11 20.04 2.85
CA ASN A 54 5.42 19.40 3.00
C ASN A 54 6.02 18.79 1.71
N HIS A 55 7.08 19.43 1.22
CA HIS A 55 7.91 18.87 0.14
C HIS A 55 8.77 17.72 0.71
N ALA A 56 8.65 16.53 0.12
CA ALA A 56 9.45 15.36 0.47
C ALA A 56 10.92 15.44 -0.02
N GLY A 57 11.27 16.51 -0.73
CA GLY A 57 12.59 16.75 -1.31
C GLY A 57 12.72 16.16 -2.73
N PRO A 58 13.78 16.53 -3.46
CA PRO A 58 13.97 16.13 -4.86
C PRO A 58 14.32 14.64 -5.04
N SER A 59 14.84 13.97 -4.01
CA SER A 59 15.19 12.54 -4.01
C SER A 59 14.12 11.71 -3.33
N SER A 60 12.85 12.02 -3.61
CA SER A 60 11.72 11.29 -3.07
C SER A 60 10.83 10.73 -4.16
N VAL A 61 10.26 9.55 -3.93
CA VAL A 61 9.37 8.87 -4.86
C VAL A 61 8.08 8.51 -4.15
N CYS A 62 6.95 8.90 -4.72
CA CYS A 62 5.64 8.43 -4.28
C CYS A 62 5.23 7.17 -5.07
N LEU A 63 4.90 6.09 -4.37
CA LEU A 63 4.25 4.90 -4.92
C LEU A 63 2.82 4.80 -4.37
N PRO A 64 1.79 4.95 -5.21
CA PRO A 64 0.42 4.80 -4.77
C PRO A 64 0.16 3.35 -4.34
N GLY A 65 -0.98 3.18 -3.68
CA GLY A 65 -1.59 1.86 -3.59
C GLY A 65 -2.20 1.45 -4.94
N GLY A 66 -2.85 0.30 -4.93
CA GLY A 66 -3.61 -0.19 -6.09
C GLY A 66 -4.09 -1.62 -5.90
N GLY A 67 -4.23 -2.04 -4.64
CA GLY A 67 -4.52 -3.43 -4.28
C GLY A 67 -3.52 -4.40 -4.91
N PHE A 68 -4.00 -5.59 -5.28
CA PHE A 68 -3.12 -6.64 -5.79
C PHE A 68 -2.50 -6.29 -7.14
N SER A 69 -3.24 -5.66 -8.04
CA SER A 69 -2.70 -5.26 -9.35
C SER A 69 -1.59 -4.21 -9.23
N GLY A 70 -1.79 -3.22 -8.37
CA GLY A 70 -0.79 -2.20 -8.06
C GLY A 70 0.48 -2.80 -7.49
N PHE A 71 0.34 -3.78 -6.58
CA PHE A 71 1.48 -4.49 -6.01
C PHE A 71 2.35 -5.15 -7.09
N TRP A 72 1.76 -5.99 -7.95
CA TRP A 72 2.53 -6.71 -8.97
C TRP A 72 3.16 -5.78 -10.01
N PHE A 73 2.44 -4.72 -10.39
CA PHE A 73 2.97 -3.71 -11.30
C PHE A 73 4.18 -2.98 -10.69
N HIS A 74 4.05 -2.47 -9.46
CA HIS A 74 5.14 -1.76 -8.81
C HIS A 74 6.35 -2.67 -8.55
N LEU A 75 6.13 -3.94 -8.20
CA LEU A 75 7.20 -4.92 -8.06
C LEU A 75 8.01 -5.09 -9.35
N GLY A 76 7.33 -5.25 -10.49
CA GLY A 76 7.98 -5.33 -11.79
C GLY A 76 8.78 -4.09 -12.13
N TYR A 77 8.20 -2.92 -11.87
CA TYR A 77 8.90 -1.65 -12.07
C TYR A 77 10.17 -1.55 -11.23
N LEU A 78 10.09 -1.85 -9.93
CA LEU A 78 11.23 -1.80 -9.00
C LEU A 78 12.36 -2.76 -9.42
N HIS A 79 12.01 -3.96 -9.90
CA HIS A 79 13.00 -4.92 -10.42
C HIS A 79 13.71 -4.39 -11.67
N SER A 80 13.01 -3.65 -12.54
CA SER A 80 13.63 -3.02 -13.71
C SER A 80 14.64 -1.93 -13.35
N LEU A 81 14.48 -1.27 -12.19
CA LEU A 81 15.47 -0.32 -11.68
C LEU A 81 16.75 -1.06 -11.28
N GLU A 82 16.59 -2.16 -10.55
CA GLU A 82 17.71 -2.97 -10.06
C GLU A 82 18.49 -3.61 -11.21
N GLU A 83 17.82 -4.12 -12.25
CA GLU A 83 18.50 -4.69 -13.41
C GLU A 83 19.32 -3.64 -14.17
N ARG A 84 18.75 -2.45 -14.41
CA ARG A 84 19.49 -1.34 -15.04
C ARG A 84 20.67 -0.89 -14.20
N GLN A 85 20.55 -0.89 -12.88
CA GLN A 85 21.68 -0.64 -11.98
C GLN A 85 22.79 -1.67 -12.21
N ARG A 86 22.47 -2.97 -12.31
CA ARG A 86 23.46 -4.03 -12.60
C ARG A 86 24.09 -3.87 -13.99
N GLU A 87 23.31 -3.47 -15.00
CA GLU A 87 23.82 -3.20 -16.36
C GLU A 87 24.78 -2.00 -16.38
N HIS A 88 24.42 -0.90 -15.71
CA HIS A 88 25.29 0.28 -15.56
C HIS A 88 26.62 -0.06 -14.88
N GLN A 89 26.59 -0.91 -13.84
CA GLN A 89 27.81 -1.38 -13.17
C GLN A 89 28.74 -2.16 -14.12
N ARG A 90 28.20 -2.88 -15.11
CA ARG A 90 29.01 -3.57 -16.13
C ARG A 90 29.57 -2.62 -17.17
N GLY A 91 28.89 -1.50 -17.45
CA GLY A 91 29.17 -0.59 -18.56
C GLY A 91 30.16 0.56 -18.29
N HIS A 92 30.70 0.75 -17.08
CA HIS A 92 31.65 1.84 -16.75
C HIS A 92 31.16 3.27 -17.11
N GLN A 93 29.85 3.50 -17.19
CA GLN A 93 29.30 4.79 -17.61
C GLN A 93 28.31 5.34 -16.56
N ALA A 94 28.61 6.57 -16.10
CA ALA A 94 27.88 7.52 -15.24
C ALA A 94 26.96 6.99 -14.12
N ASP A 95 27.05 7.61 -12.93
CA ASP A 95 26.29 7.36 -11.68
C ASP A 95 25.03 6.47 -11.85
N PRO A 96 25.10 5.18 -11.47
CA PRO A 96 23.90 4.35 -11.44
C PRO A 96 22.95 4.92 -10.39
N VAL A 97 21.72 5.16 -10.81
CA VAL A 97 20.66 5.54 -9.88
C VAL A 97 20.30 4.30 -9.07
N LEU A 98 20.68 4.28 -7.78
CA LEU A 98 20.41 3.12 -6.92
C LEU A 98 18.98 3.19 -6.37
N LEU A 99 18.32 2.04 -6.26
CA LEU A 99 17.05 1.93 -5.53
C LEU A 99 17.17 2.55 -4.13
N HIS A 100 18.32 2.34 -3.50
CA HIS A 100 18.62 2.83 -2.16
C HIS A 100 18.97 4.32 -2.10
N ASP A 101 18.93 5.10 -3.19
CA ASP A 101 19.24 6.53 -3.12
C ASP A 101 18.03 7.41 -2.80
N TYR A 102 16.81 6.86 -2.91
CA TYR A 102 15.56 7.60 -2.73
C TYR A 102 14.93 7.39 -1.36
N ASP A 103 14.14 8.39 -0.97
CA ASP A 103 13.18 8.32 0.12
C ASP A 103 11.80 7.97 -0.48
N TYR A 104 11.25 6.82 -0.13
CA TYR A 104 10.01 6.29 -0.68
C TYR A 104 8.82 6.65 0.18
N TYR A 105 7.80 7.23 -0.43
CA TYR A 105 6.51 7.53 0.18
C TYR A 105 5.48 6.59 -0.42
N CYS A 106 4.84 5.75 0.39
CA CYS A 106 4.03 4.68 -0.17
C CYS A 106 2.72 4.46 0.59
N PHE A 107 1.73 3.93 -0.13
CA PHE A 107 0.50 3.39 0.47
C PHE A 107 0.43 1.88 0.22
N SER A 108 0.06 1.09 1.23
CA SER A 108 -0.43 -0.29 1.10
C SER A 108 0.42 -1.15 0.16
N ALA A 109 -0.15 -1.61 -0.95
CA ALA A 109 0.48 -2.37 -2.01
C ALA A 109 1.81 -1.77 -2.50
N GLY A 110 1.93 -0.44 -2.59
CA GLY A 110 3.19 0.23 -2.93
C GLY A 110 4.28 -0.06 -1.89
N CYS A 111 3.96 0.00 -0.59
CA CYS A 111 4.91 -0.30 0.48
C CYS A 111 5.36 -1.76 0.47
N LEU A 112 4.43 -2.69 0.25
CA LEU A 112 4.76 -4.12 0.12
C LEU A 112 5.66 -4.38 -1.09
N SER A 113 5.46 -3.67 -2.19
CA SER A 113 6.28 -3.80 -3.41
C SER A 113 7.71 -3.33 -3.16
N ILE A 114 7.86 -2.14 -2.54
CA ILE A 114 9.16 -1.58 -2.14
C ILE A 114 9.87 -2.52 -1.19
N LEU A 115 9.17 -3.03 -0.19
CA LEU A 115 9.70 -3.97 0.79
C LEU A 115 10.21 -5.26 0.12
N SER A 116 9.44 -5.82 -0.81
CA SER A 116 9.83 -7.01 -1.56
C SER A 116 11.09 -6.77 -2.39
N ALA A 117 11.19 -5.60 -3.03
CA ALA A 117 12.37 -5.21 -3.81
C ALA A 117 13.61 -4.97 -2.91
N PHE A 118 13.46 -4.30 -1.76
CA PHE A 118 14.55 -4.11 -0.80
C PHE A 118 15.05 -5.44 -0.19
N LEU A 119 14.15 -6.39 0.01
CA LEU A 119 14.49 -7.74 0.46
C LEU A 119 14.99 -8.64 -0.69
N ASN A 120 15.16 -8.08 -1.90
CA ASN A 120 15.61 -8.79 -3.10
C ASN A 120 14.85 -10.10 -3.36
N ARG A 121 13.52 -10.08 -3.14
CA ARG A 121 12.65 -11.24 -3.37
C ARG A 121 12.36 -11.39 -4.85
N SER A 122 12.57 -12.59 -5.37
CA SER A 122 12.21 -12.92 -6.76
C SER A 122 10.69 -12.94 -6.96
N LEU A 123 10.24 -12.78 -8.20
CA LEU A 123 8.81 -12.89 -8.55
C LEU A 123 8.22 -14.23 -8.10
N ASP A 124 8.97 -15.32 -8.24
CA ASP A 124 8.53 -16.67 -7.85
C ASP A 124 8.32 -16.80 -6.34
N GLU A 125 9.24 -16.27 -5.53
CA GLU A 125 9.11 -16.28 -4.06
C GLU A 125 7.91 -15.47 -3.60
N VAL A 126 7.75 -14.27 -4.15
CA VAL A 126 6.61 -13.39 -3.82
C VAL A 126 5.29 -14.02 -4.26
N TYR A 127 5.24 -14.63 -5.45
CA TYR A 127 4.07 -15.35 -5.93
C TYR A 127 3.75 -16.56 -5.05
N GLY A 128 4.77 -17.32 -4.62
CA GLY A 128 4.61 -18.43 -3.68
C GLY A 128 3.99 -18.00 -2.37
N ALA A 129 4.47 -16.90 -1.78
CA ALA A 129 3.90 -16.30 -0.56
C ALA A 129 2.44 -15.87 -0.75
N ALA A 130 2.12 -15.22 -1.88
CA ALA A 130 0.76 -14.79 -2.19
C ALA A 130 -0.19 -15.99 -2.37
N LEU A 131 0.28 -17.04 -3.04
CA LEU A 131 -0.47 -18.27 -3.25
C LEU A 131 -0.71 -19.02 -1.93
N ALA A 132 0.28 -19.05 -1.03
CA ALA A 132 0.13 -19.63 0.31
C ALA A 132 -0.95 -18.90 1.11
N ALA A 133 -0.89 -17.55 1.16
CA ALA A 133 -1.92 -16.72 1.79
C ALA A 133 -3.31 -16.97 1.19
N GLN A 134 -3.40 -17.08 -0.14
CA GLN A 134 -4.65 -17.35 -0.83
C GLN A 134 -5.23 -18.73 -0.47
N ASN A 135 -4.38 -19.76 -0.41
CA ASN A 135 -4.80 -21.11 -0.09
C ASN A 135 -5.27 -21.21 1.36
N ALA A 136 -4.53 -20.59 2.29
CA ALA A 136 -4.91 -20.54 3.71
C ALA A 136 -6.22 -19.76 3.95
N TRP A 137 -6.58 -18.83 3.07
CA TRP A 137 -7.91 -18.23 3.10
C TRP A 137 -8.98 -19.18 2.56
N LYS A 138 -8.73 -19.83 1.41
CA LYS A 138 -9.69 -20.73 0.76
C LYS A 138 -10.01 -21.97 1.60
N ASP A 139 -9.04 -22.50 2.32
CA ASP A 139 -9.22 -23.67 3.18
C ASP A 139 -9.85 -23.32 4.56
N GLY A 140 -9.98 -22.02 4.87
CA GLY A 140 -10.56 -21.53 6.10
C GLY A 140 -9.61 -21.47 7.30
N THR A 141 -8.30 -21.75 7.09
CA THR A 141 -7.25 -21.62 8.12
C THR A 141 -7.10 -20.18 8.59
N HIS A 142 -7.23 -19.24 7.65
CA HIS A 142 -7.19 -17.81 7.89
C HIS A 142 -8.48 -17.16 7.43
N SER A 143 -8.96 -16.18 8.19
CA SER A 143 -10.07 -15.38 7.70
C SER A 143 -9.55 -14.49 6.56
N ARG A 144 -10.46 -13.95 5.75
CA ARG A 144 -10.10 -12.96 4.73
C ARG A 144 -9.37 -11.74 5.31
N PHE A 145 -9.49 -11.51 6.62
CA PHE A 145 -8.91 -10.42 7.40
C PHE A 145 -7.44 -10.61 7.78
N ASP A 146 -6.98 -11.86 7.73
CA ASP A 146 -5.63 -12.24 8.13
C ASP A 146 -4.71 -12.46 6.91
N ILE A 147 -5.24 -12.31 5.68
CA ILE A 147 -4.49 -12.53 4.43
C ILE A 147 -3.26 -11.62 4.35
N VAL A 148 -3.43 -10.34 4.70
CA VAL A 148 -2.35 -9.33 4.59
C VAL A 148 -1.26 -9.64 5.60
N ASP A 149 -1.65 -9.99 6.81
CA ASP A 149 -0.76 -10.38 7.90
C ASP A 149 0.04 -11.64 7.53
N HIS A 150 -0.66 -12.68 7.05
CA HIS A 150 -0.02 -13.92 6.61
C HIS A 150 0.92 -13.69 5.41
N PHE A 151 0.51 -12.86 4.46
CA PHE A 151 1.33 -12.50 3.30
C PHE A 151 2.58 -11.72 3.73
N PHE A 152 2.43 -10.73 4.61
CA PHE A 152 3.54 -9.97 5.17
C PHE A 152 4.51 -10.90 5.91
N ASP A 153 4.01 -11.78 6.79
CA ASP A 153 4.84 -12.71 7.56
C ASP A 153 5.58 -13.72 6.66
N SER A 154 5.02 -14.04 5.49
CA SER A 154 5.67 -14.91 4.50
C SER A 154 6.74 -14.18 3.67
N LEU A 155 6.60 -12.88 3.45
CA LEU A 155 7.55 -12.06 2.70
C LEU A 155 8.73 -11.59 3.56
N VAL A 156 8.40 -11.11 4.76
CA VAL A 156 9.32 -10.43 5.66
C VAL A 156 9.83 -11.43 6.68
N PRO A 157 11.16 -11.64 6.75
CA PRO A 157 11.74 -12.63 7.65
C PRO A 157 11.37 -12.34 9.11
N PRO A 158 11.47 -13.33 10.01
CA PRO A 158 11.24 -13.14 11.44
C PRO A 158 12.12 -12.03 12.03
N GLU A 159 11.71 -11.46 13.16
CA GLU A 159 12.36 -10.31 13.81
C GLU A 159 13.88 -10.45 13.92
N GLU A 160 14.36 -11.61 14.37
CA GLU A 160 15.80 -11.86 14.58
C GLU A 160 16.61 -11.74 13.28
N GLU A 161 16.10 -12.28 12.18
CA GLU A 161 16.71 -12.20 10.86
C GLU A 161 16.51 -10.80 10.26
N PHE A 162 15.35 -10.19 10.46
CA PHE A 162 15.06 -8.83 10.01
C PHE A 162 15.99 -7.81 10.64
N GLU A 163 16.20 -7.86 11.96
CA GLU A 163 17.15 -7.00 12.67
C GLU A 163 18.60 -7.26 12.24
N ALA A 164 18.96 -8.51 11.94
CA ALA A 164 20.27 -8.83 11.36
C ALA A 164 20.47 -8.16 9.98
N LEU A 165 19.41 -8.14 9.15
CA LEU A 165 19.41 -7.42 7.87
C LEU A 165 19.50 -5.89 8.06
N LEU A 166 18.81 -5.33 9.06
CA LEU A 166 18.80 -3.88 9.38
C LEU A 166 20.05 -3.35 10.06
N HIS A 167 20.84 -4.21 10.69
CA HIS A 167 22.09 -3.78 11.33
C HIS A 167 23.32 -4.14 10.53
N GLY A 168 23.15 -4.84 9.40
CA GLY A 168 24.27 -5.29 8.56
C GLY A 168 25.24 -6.15 9.35
N SER A 169 24.76 -6.75 10.43
CA SER A 169 25.56 -7.55 11.36
C SER A 169 25.71 -8.94 10.73
N GLY A 170 26.44 -8.97 9.62
CA GLY A 170 26.71 -10.15 8.84
C GLY A 170 27.48 -11.15 9.68
N GLY A 171 26.83 -12.28 9.96
CA GLY A 171 27.48 -13.47 10.47
C GLY A 171 28.72 -13.81 9.64
N ASN A 172 29.77 -14.24 10.34
CA ASN A 172 31.05 -14.63 9.77
C ASN A 172 30.87 -15.72 8.68
N GLY A 173 30.99 -15.37 7.40
CA GLY A 173 31.36 -16.32 6.35
C GLY A 173 30.50 -16.31 5.08
N ASN A 174 31.08 -15.74 4.01
CA ASN A 174 30.81 -16.02 2.59
C ASN A 174 29.46 -15.67 1.94
N ALA A 175 28.44 -15.20 2.66
CA ALA A 175 27.28 -14.60 2.00
C ALA A 175 27.66 -13.19 1.52
N THR A 176 27.60 -12.94 0.22
CA THR A 176 27.65 -11.59 -0.36
C THR A 176 26.63 -10.71 0.35
N ALA A 177 27.11 -9.90 1.30
CA ALA A 177 26.25 -9.05 2.13
C ALA A 177 25.35 -8.21 1.21
N PRO A 178 24.01 -8.26 1.37
CA PRO A 178 23.13 -7.48 0.54
C PRO A 178 23.41 -5.99 0.77
N HIS A 179 23.47 -5.27 -0.34
CA HIS A 179 23.67 -3.82 -0.37
C HIS A 179 22.58 -3.13 0.46
N ASP A 180 23.02 -2.31 1.40
CA ASP A 180 22.26 -1.32 2.17
C ASP A 180 21.36 -1.86 3.29
N ALA A 181 22.04 -2.27 4.35
CA ALA A 181 21.51 -2.65 5.66
C ALA A 181 20.75 -1.57 6.44
N ASN A 182 20.02 -0.63 5.81
CA ASN A 182 19.18 0.31 6.55
C ASN A 182 18.11 0.95 5.66
N PHE A 183 17.24 0.13 5.07
CA PHE A 183 16.19 0.64 4.16
C PHE A 183 14.98 1.22 4.91
N LEU A 184 14.74 0.85 6.17
CA LEU A 184 13.58 1.30 6.94
C LEU A 184 13.44 2.83 7.04
N PRO A 185 14.50 3.61 7.36
CA PRO A 185 14.40 5.07 7.41
C PRO A 185 14.02 5.72 6.07
N ARG A 186 14.23 5.01 4.95
CA ARG A 186 13.87 5.46 3.60
C ARG A 186 12.43 5.09 3.23
N LEU A 187 11.80 4.18 3.96
CA LEU A 187 10.42 3.77 3.73
C LEU A 187 9.48 4.62 4.60
N LYS A 188 8.84 5.61 4.00
CA LYS A 188 7.84 6.49 4.61
C LYS A 188 6.45 5.99 4.25
N ILE A 189 5.72 5.51 5.25
CA ILE A 189 4.42 4.91 5.06
C ILE A 189 3.36 5.99 5.21
N LEU A 190 2.57 6.19 4.16
CA LEU A 190 1.51 7.18 4.13
C LEU A 190 0.22 6.56 4.65
N VAL A 191 -0.29 7.07 5.77
CA VAL A 191 -1.62 6.72 6.29
C VAL A 191 -2.54 7.93 6.16
N THR A 192 -3.85 7.67 6.04
CA THR A 192 -4.85 8.73 6.12
C THR A 192 -5.51 8.67 7.48
N THR A 193 -5.74 9.81 8.11
CA THR A 193 -6.47 9.91 9.38
C THR A 193 -7.68 10.83 9.22
N SER A 194 -8.74 10.57 9.97
CA SER A 194 -9.95 11.37 9.96
C SER A 194 -9.74 12.82 10.43
N SER A 195 -8.72 13.06 11.25
CA SER A 195 -8.44 14.36 11.86
C SER A 195 -7.41 15.18 11.10
N GLU A 196 -6.35 14.54 10.59
CA GLU A 196 -5.19 15.24 10.01
C GLU A 196 -5.11 15.10 8.49
N GLY A 197 -5.98 14.29 7.88
CA GLY A 197 -5.91 13.99 6.46
C GLY A 197 -4.78 13.01 6.21
N LEU A 198 -3.57 13.47 5.89
CA LEU A 198 -2.41 12.60 5.64
C LEU A 198 -1.43 12.65 6.80
N SER A 199 -0.97 11.48 7.26
CA SER A 199 0.14 11.36 8.20
C SER A 199 1.23 10.47 7.62
N VAL A 200 2.49 10.87 7.85
CA VAL A 200 3.67 10.11 7.43
C VAL A 200 4.18 9.32 8.62
N MET A 201 4.15 8.00 8.50
CA MET A 201 4.64 7.07 9.51
C MET A 201 6.02 6.54 9.13
N GLU A 202 6.87 6.42 10.14
CA GLU A 202 8.18 5.78 10.04
C GLU A 202 8.17 4.55 10.92
N SER A 203 8.77 3.47 10.44
CA SER A 203 8.88 2.21 11.19
C SER A 203 10.31 1.98 11.62
N ARG A 204 10.50 1.56 12.87
CA ARG A 204 11.82 1.31 13.46
C ARG A 204 12.22 -0.15 13.49
N ASN A 205 11.23 -1.04 13.45
CA ASN A 205 11.37 -2.49 13.52
C ASN A 205 10.27 -3.14 12.65
N ARG A 206 10.28 -4.49 12.59
CA ARG A 206 9.33 -5.25 11.78
C ARG A 206 7.88 -5.09 12.24
N ASP A 207 7.66 -5.06 13.55
CA ASP A 207 6.32 -5.00 14.13
C ASP A 207 5.66 -3.64 13.85
N GLU A 208 6.40 -2.54 14.02
CA GLU A 208 5.98 -1.21 13.61
C GLU A 208 5.77 -1.12 12.08
N LEU A 209 6.60 -1.81 11.29
CA LEU A 209 6.43 -1.89 9.84
C LEU A 209 5.13 -2.61 9.47
N ARG A 210 4.87 -3.77 10.05
CA ARG A 210 3.64 -4.54 9.85
C ARG A 210 2.41 -3.72 10.21
N GLU A 211 2.41 -3.11 11.39
CA GLU A 211 1.29 -2.31 11.90
C GLU A 211 1.06 -1.06 11.04
N ASN A 212 2.12 -0.34 10.64
CA ASN A 212 1.98 0.83 9.78
C ASN A 212 1.45 0.44 8.38
N ILE A 213 1.95 -0.65 7.77
CA ILE A 213 1.39 -1.16 6.50
C ILE A 213 -0.07 -1.54 6.68
N ARG A 214 -0.43 -2.24 7.77
CA ARG A 214 -1.82 -2.61 8.07
C ARG A 214 -2.74 -1.39 8.09
N ARG A 215 -2.30 -0.27 8.68
CA ARG A 215 -3.05 0.99 8.72
C ARG A 215 -3.25 1.64 7.36
N THR A 216 -2.37 1.36 6.40
CA THR A 216 -2.55 1.84 5.02
C THR A 216 -3.50 1.00 4.18
N THR A 217 -3.85 -0.20 4.65
CA THR A 217 -4.38 -1.23 3.77
C THR A 217 -5.78 -0.89 3.29
N TRP A 218 -5.85 -0.54 2.00
CA TRP A 218 -7.07 -0.36 1.23
C TRP A 218 -7.84 -1.65 1.00
N VAL A 219 -8.39 -2.27 2.04
CA VAL A 219 -9.66 -2.99 1.87
C VAL A 219 -10.41 -3.15 3.21
N PRO A 220 -11.44 -2.34 3.49
CA PRO A 220 -12.44 -2.63 4.54
C PRO A 220 -13.04 -4.05 4.40
N TYR A 221 -13.07 -4.58 3.17
CA TYR A 221 -13.54 -5.94 2.85
C TYR A 221 -12.52 -7.07 3.12
N LEU A 222 -11.21 -6.80 3.12
CA LEU A 222 -10.15 -7.78 3.43
C LEU A 222 -9.46 -7.52 4.76
N THR A 223 -9.82 -6.50 5.53
CA THR A 223 -9.38 -6.40 6.93
C THR A 223 -10.55 -6.56 7.89
N GLY A 224 -11.79 -6.24 7.47
CA GLY A 224 -12.99 -6.45 8.29
C GLY A 224 -13.18 -5.43 9.39
N TRP A 225 -12.28 -4.46 9.47
CA TRP A 225 -12.24 -3.47 10.52
C TRP A 225 -13.14 -2.25 10.22
N GLY A 226 -13.88 -2.29 9.10
CA GLY A 226 -14.70 -1.18 8.64
C GLY A 226 -13.88 -0.09 7.94
N MET A 227 -14.55 0.98 7.52
CA MET A 227 -13.93 2.14 6.85
C MET A 227 -13.20 3.06 7.84
N LEU A 228 -13.41 2.87 9.14
CA LEU A 228 -12.88 3.69 10.22
C LEU A 228 -12.33 2.75 11.30
N VAL A 229 -11.01 2.59 11.32
CA VAL A 229 -10.31 1.86 12.38
C VAL A 229 -9.97 2.83 13.49
N ASP A 230 -10.40 2.56 14.71
CA ASP A 230 -9.96 3.32 15.89
C ASP A 230 -8.44 3.20 16.04
N ALA A 231 -7.74 4.34 15.92
CA ALA A 231 -6.28 4.40 16.08
C ALA A 231 -5.84 4.08 17.51
N GLY A 232 -6.77 4.09 18.46
CA GLY A 232 -6.56 3.75 19.86
C GLY A 232 -6.50 2.25 20.17
N GLY A 233 -6.15 1.40 19.19
CA GLY A 233 -6.13 -0.08 19.25
C GLY A 233 -5.21 -0.73 20.30
N SER A 234 -4.85 -0.05 21.39
CA SER A 234 -4.42 -0.69 22.62
C SER A 234 -5.57 -0.63 23.61
N SER A 235 -6.44 -1.64 23.56
CA SER A 235 -7.48 -1.89 24.54
C SER A 235 -6.84 -2.24 25.89
N ASN A 236 -6.30 -1.23 26.56
CA ASN A 236 -5.96 -1.32 27.97
C ASN A 236 -7.08 -0.65 28.74
N ASN A 237 -7.70 -1.44 29.61
CA ASN A 237 -9.05 -1.34 30.14
C ASN A 237 -9.24 -0.19 31.16
N ASN A 238 -8.83 1.03 30.80
CA ASN A 238 -8.95 2.22 31.63
C ASN A 238 -10.03 3.15 31.06
N ASN A 239 -11.13 3.28 31.80
CA ASN A 239 -12.37 4.00 31.48
C ASN A 239 -12.24 5.52 31.22
N ASN A 240 -11.05 6.06 30.94
CA ASN A 240 -10.87 7.43 30.50
C ASN A 240 -10.75 7.46 28.97
N LYS A 241 -11.89 7.24 28.29
CA LYS A 241 -11.99 7.43 26.84
C LYS A 241 -11.93 8.93 26.54
N SER A 242 -10.72 9.43 26.26
CA SER A 242 -10.47 10.78 25.77
C SER A 242 -11.20 10.96 24.44
N SER A 243 -11.90 12.09 24.26
CA SER A 243 -12.78 12.39 23.12
C SER A 243 -12.08 12.62 21.77
N ASN A 244 -10.84 12.19 21.62
CA ASN A 244 -10.06 12.36 20.39
C ASN A 244 -9.85 10.99 19.72
N ASP A 245 -10.95 10.30 19.40
CA ASP A 245 -10.91 9.07 18.61
C ASP A 245 -10.40 9.42 17.21
N VAL A 246 -9.13 9.16 16.95
CA VAL A 246 -8.53 9.29 15.61
C VAL A 246 -8.87 8.02 14.85
N TYR A 247 -9.46 8.15 13.67
CA TYR A 247 -9.74 7.00 12.83
C TYR A 247 -8.78 6.95 11.66
N TYR A 248 -8.26 5.77 11.35
CA TYR A 248 -7.53 5.59 10.10
C TYR A 248 -8.52 5.49 8.94
N LEU A 249 -8.30 6.36 7.97
CA LEU A 249 -8.93 6.37 6.69
C LEU A 249 -8.04 5.67 5.69
N ASP A 250 -8.70 5.17 4.66
CA ASP A 250 -8.07 4.42 3.62
C ASP A 250 -7.25 5.31 2.67
N GLY A 251 -5.99 4.93 2.41
CA GLY A 251 -5.05 5.66 1.56
C GLY A 251 -5.42 5.71 0.08
N GLY A 252 -6.32 4.84 -0.40
CA GLY A 252 -6.73 4.81 -1.81
C GLY A 252 -7.37 6.12 -2.30
N PHE A 253 -8.01 6.87 -1.41
CA PHE A 253 -8.63 8.17 -1.71
C PHE A 253 -7.70 9.36 -1.46
N SER A 254 -6.56 9.12 -0.82
CA SER A 254 -5.62 10.14 -0.35
C SER A 254 -4.42 10.30 -1.26
N ARG A 255 -4.47 9.73 -2.47
CA ARG A 255 -3.42 9.96 -3.48
C ARG A 255 -3.18 11.44 -3.69
N VAL A 256 -4.21 12.29 -3.75
CA VAL A 256 -4.02 13.75 -3.87
C VAL A 256 -3.40 14.42 -2.65
N LEU A 257 -3.39 13.73 -1.52
CA LEU A 257 -2.87 14.27 -0.27
C LEU A 257 -1.41 13.89 -0.06
N HIS A 258 -0.77 13.12 -0.95
CA HIS A 258 0.62 12.74 -0.75
C HIS A 258 1.56 13.97 -0.76
N PRO A 259 2.70 13.93 -0.05
CA PRO A 259 3.67 15.01 -0.08
C PRO A 259 4.17 15.25 -1.50
N ALA A 260 4.51 16.49 -1.86
CA ALA A 260 5.11 16.78 -3.17
C ALA A 260 6.47 16.06 -3.30
N CYS A 261 6.48 14.94 -4.02
CA CYS A 261 7.66 14.11 -4.24
C CYS A 261 8.41 14.53 -5.51
N GLY A 262 9.71 14.21 -5.56
CA GLY A 262 10.54 14.44 -6.75
C GLY A 262 10.07 13.63 -7.96
N ALA A 263 9.53 12.43 -7.71
CA ALA A 263 8.82 11.61 -8.68
C ALA A 263 7.52 11.06 -8.09
N SER A 264 6.50 10.90 -8.93
CA SER A 264 5.32 10.10 -8.65
C SER A 264 5.23 8.99 -9.69
N TRP A 265 5.09 7.75 -9.26
CA TRP A 265 4.93 6.62 -10.17
C TRP A 265 3.48 6.17 -10.17
N ASP A 266 2.75 6.60 -11.17
CA ASP A 266 1.33 6.32 -11.26
C ASP A 266 1.08 4.91 -11.80
N LEU A 267 0.04 4.26 -11.30
CA LEU A 267 -0.44 3.03 -11.92
C LEU A 267 -1.16 3.36 -13.24
N PRO A 268 -0.84 2.67 -14.35
CA PRO A 268 -1.53 2.91 -15.60
C PRO A 268 -3.00 2.55 -15.45
N PHE A 269 -3.87 3.44 -15.95
CA PHE A 269 -5.31 3.24 -15.97
C PHE A 269 -5.69 2.27 -17.08
N VAL A 270 -5.48 0.98 -16.82
CA VAL A 270 -5.91 -0.12 -17.69
C VAL A 270 -6.92 -1.00 -16.96
N TRP A 271 -7.81 -1.62 -17.73
CA TRP A 271 -8.91 -2.42 -17.21
C TRP A 271 -8.43 -3.54 -16.27
N GLU A 272 -7.31 -4.18 -16.62
CA GLU A 272 -6.71 -5.24 -15.84
C GLU A 272 -6.28 -4.72 -14.46
N THR A 273 -5.69 -3.53 -14.38
CA THR A 273 -5.34 -2.91 -13.10
C THR A 273 -6.59 -2.76 -12.26
N LEU A 274 -7.67 -2.19 -12.81
CA LEU A 274 -8.92 -1.94 -12.08
C LEU A 274 -9.59 -3.24 -11.59
N VAL A 275 -9.75 -4.24 -12.45
CA VAL A 275 -10.43 -5.50 -12.10
C VAL A 275 -9.65 -6.30 -11.07
N HIS A 276 -8.33 -6.35 -11.23
CA HIS A 276 -7.47 -7.18 -10.38
C HIS A 276 -7.07 -6.52 -9.07
N THR A 277 -7.36 -5.23 -8.93
CA THR A 277 -7.23 -4.48 -7.71
C THR A 277 -7.68 -5.24 -6.46
N PHE A 278 -8.90 -5.78 -6.48
CA PHE A 278 -9.53 -6.39 -5.31
C PHE A 278 -9.45 -7.92 -5.31
N SER A 279 -8.70 -8.51 -6.23
CA SER A 279 -8.64 -9.96 -6.39
C SER A 279 -7.38 -10.50 -5.72
N PRO A 280 -7.47 -11.08 -4.50
CA PRO A 280 -6.35 -11.82 -3.91
C PRO A 280 -6.02 -13.10 -4.70
N GLY A 281 -6.84 -13.46 -5.69
CA GLY A 281 -6.75 -14.71 -6.41
C GLY A 281 -6.24 -14.63 -7.83
N LEU A 282 -5.24 -13.80 -8.06
CA LEU A 282 -4.59 -13.71 -9.36
C LEU A 282 -3.87 -15.01 -9.71
N THR A 283 -4.15 -15.49 -10.91
CA THR A 283 -3.40 -16.59 -11.52
C THR A 283 -1.97 -16.16 -11.81
N ARG A 284 -1.04 -17.12 -11.89
CA ARG A 284 0.36 -16.84 -12.24
C ARG A 284 0.50 -16.01 -13.52
N GLY A 285 -0.25 -16.34 -14.57
CA GLY A 285 -0.20 -15.59 -15.83
C GLY A 285 -0.68 -14.14 -15.71
N GLN A 286 -1.66 -13.86 -14.84
CA GLN A 286 -2.08 -12.49 -14.56
C GLN A 286 -1.01 -11.71 -13.79
N VAL A 287 -0.38 -12.37 -12.80
CA VAL A 287 0.74 -11.81 -12.03
C VAL A 287 1.92 -11.50 -12.96
N GLU A 288 2.35 -12.44 -13.77
CA GLU A 288 3.44 -12.27 -14.74
C GLU A 288 3.13 -11.14 -15.74
N SER A 289 1.89 -11.05 -16.23
CA SER A 289 1.47 -9.96 -17.11
C SER A 289 1.55 -8.58 -16.44
N LEU A 290 1.07 -8.45 -15.19
CA LEU A 290 1.11 -7.19 -14.44
C LEU A 290 2.55 -6.79 -14.10
N TRP A 291 3.35 -7.76 -13.64
CA TRP A 291 4.76 -7.58 -13.37
C TRP A 291 5.54 -7.18 -14.62
N ALA A 292 5.36 -7.88 -15.74
CA ALA A 292 6.04 -7.56 -17.00
C ALA A 292 5.67 -6.17 -17.53
N ARG A 293 4.42 -5.73 -17.34
CA ARG A 293 4.02 -4.36 -17.67
C ARG A 293 4.76 -3.34 -16.81
N GLY A 294 4.82 -3.56 -15.49
CA GLY A 294 5.60 -2.72 -14.59
C GLY A 294 7.08 -2.67 -14.97
N TYR A 295 7.65 -3.83 -15.28
CA TYR A 295 9.04 -4.00 -15.68
C TYR A 295 9.36 -3.23 -16.97
N GLY A 296 8.52 -3.38 -18.01
CA GLY A 296 8.66 -2.64 -19.27
C GLY A 296 8.41 -1.13 -19.13
N HIS A 297 7.73 -0.70 -18.06
CA HIS A 297 7.49 0.71 -17.76
C HIS A 297 8.68 1.41 -17.10
N GLY A 298 9.75 0.68 -16.76
CA GLY A 298 10.97 1.19 -16.15
C GLY A 298 11.57 2.44 -16.82
N GLY A 299 11.23 2.74 -18.08
CA GLY A 299 11.74 3.88 -18.83
C GLY A 299 11.42 5.31 -18.31
N TYR A 300 10.82 5.50 -17.14
CA TYR A 300 10.78 6.84 -16.55
C TYR A 300 12.15 7.28 -16.07
N ASP A 301 12.56 8.47 -16.49
CA ASP A 301 13.73 9.15 -15.95
C ASP A 301 13.49 9.42 -14.47
N LEU A 302 14.23 8.71 -13.62
CA LEU A 302 14.29 9.04 -12.21
C LEU A 302 14.86 10.45 -12.09
N PRO A 303 14.30 11.32 -11.21
CA PRO A 303 14.85 12.65 -11.03
C PRO A 303 16.31 12.48 -10.59
N PRO A 304 17.24 13.24 -11.19
CA PRO A 304 18.64 13.11 -10.85
C PRO A 304 18.81 13.37 -9.36
N VAL A 305 19.48 12.46 -8.67
CA VAL A 305 19.84 12.67 -7.27
C VAL A 305 20.75 13.89 -7.22
N PRO A 306 20.42 14.96 -6.48
CA PRO A 306 21.27 16.13 -6.42
C PRO A 306 22.66 15.74 -5.92
N ARG A 307 23.68 15.94 -6.77
CA ARG A 307 25.11 15.75 -6.45
C ARG A 307 25.51 16.78 -5.40
N GLY A 308 25.22 16.49 -4.15
CA GLY A 308 25.33 17.45 -3.05
C GLY A 308 24.80 16.94 -1.71
N ARG A 309 24.06 15.82 -1.68
CA ARG A 309 23.84 15.05 -0.45
C ARG A 309 25.16 14.36 -0.08
N ALA A 310 26.18 15.14 0.29
CA ALA A 310 27.28 14.62 1.10
C ALA A 310 26.61 13.81 2.19
N LYS A 311 26.90 12.48 2.26
CA LYS A 311 26.30 11.54 3.22
C LYS A 311 26.08 12.32 4.51
N ALA A 312 24.83 12.73 4.75
CA ALA A 312 24.48 13.38 5.98
C ALA A 312 24.58 12.22 6.95
N THR A 313 25.78 12.00 7.48
CA THR A 313 26.01 11.17 8.65
C THR A 313 24.88 11.56 9.56
N ALA A 314 23.99 10.61 9.83
CA ALA A 314 22.91 10.79 10.76
C ALA A 314 23.60 11.09 12.09
N THR A 315 23.89 12.37 12.33
CA THR A 315 24.30 12.86 13.61
C THR A 315 23.02 12.73 14.41
N THR A 316 22.85 11.57 15.03
CA THR A 316 21.87 11.30 16.06
C THR A 316 21.87 12.54 16.92
N ALA A 317 20.82 13.35 16.79
CA ALA A 317 20.64 14.51 17.64
C ALA A 317 20.56 13.95 19.05
N ALA A 318 21.68 14.08 19.77
CA ALA A 318 21.77 13.66 21.15
C ALA A 318 20.64 14.38 21.88
N ARG A 319 19.66 13.60 22.30
CA ARG A 319 18.57 13.99 23.18
C ARG A 319 19.20 14.82 24.30
N ALA A 320 18.88 16.11 24.33
CA ALA A 320 19.38 17.02 25.35
C ALA A 320 19.09 16.42 26.75
N PRO A 321 20.07 16.43 27.68
CA PRO A 321 19.82 15.96 29.02
C PRO A 321 18.75 16.85 29.66
N ASN A 322 17.67 16.23 30.13
CA ASN A 322 16.71 16.88 31.03
C ASN A 322 17.48 17.35 32.28
N THR A 323 17.80 18.63 32.35
CA THR A 323 18.22 19.30 33.57
C THR A 323 17.01 19.43 34.48
N THR A 324 16.77 18.43 35.32
CA THR A 324 15.90 18.57 36.49
C THR A 324 16.66 19.39 37.53
N SER A 325 16.38 20.70 37.53
CA SER A 325 16.80 21.62 38.59
C SER A 325 16.13 21.23 39.90
N ALA A 326 16.95 20.87 40.88
CA ALA A 326 16.58 20.76 42.28
C ALA A 326 16.03 22.10 42.80
N ALA A 327 14.91 22.05 43.51
CA ALA A 327 14.55 23.05 44.50
C ALA A 327 14.26 22.34 45.82
N GLN A 328 15.28 22.36 46.68
CA GLN A 328 15.13 22.11 48.11
C GLN A 328 14.17 23.15 48.69
N GLY A 329 13.06 22.67 49.26
CA GLY A 329 12.14 23.44 50.08
C GLY A 329 12.14 22.87 51.49
N GLU A 330 13.11 23.29 52.28
CA GLU A 330 13.28 23.04 53.70
C GLU A 330 12.08 23.60 54.49
N ARG A 331 11.36 22.74 55.23
CA ARG A 331 10.52 23.16 56.36
C ARG A 331 10.72 22.20 57.53
N ARG A 332 11.61 22.61 58.43
CA ARG A 332 11.61 22.23 59.84
C ARG A 332 10.93 23.34 60.65
N GLY A 333 10.25 22.91 61.71
CA GLY A 333 9.77 23.74 62.81
C GLY A 333 8.24 23.79 62.84
N SER A 334 7.55 23.51 63.94
CA SER A 334 7.92 23.11 65.30
C SER A 334 6.64 22.55 65.95
N ASP A 335 6.80 21.80 67.05
CA ASP A 335 5.90 21.61 68.21
C ASP A 335 4.39 21.85 68.06
#